data_AF-K0ZUX6-F1
#
_entry.id   AF-K0ZUX6-F1
#
_cell.length_a   1.000
_cell.length_b   1.000
_cell.length_c   1.000
_cell.angle_alpha   90.00
_cell.angle_beta   90.00
_cell.angle_gamma   90.00
#
_symmetry.space_group_name_H-M   'P 1'
#
loop_
_entity.id
_entity.type
_entity.pdbx_description
1 polymer ?
#
loop_
_entity_poly.entity_id
_entity_poly.type
_entity_poly.pdbx_seq_one_letter_code
_entity_poly.pdbx_strand_id
1 'polypeptide(L)'
;MSKKAWIIGGVAVVAVIGATIIGRSLAGAPAKDGKTASSAEVITLKVAHTQNYVPYDFVNEKGESDGYEVAVLKAVDEKLANYQFEYTGTSDDDLLIGLESGKYDIGTKGAWYTDERAKKFVIPSEPVGASIIGFTVRKEDEQKYKTIDDFAKNKGKLVPISPQNAQWNVITSYNEKHQDAPIELTA
;
A
#
# COMPACT_ATOMS: atom_id res chain seq x y z
N MET A 1 -39.35 -55.12 -4.24
CA MET A 1 -39.84 -55.41 -2.87
C MET A 1 -39.03 -54.53 -1.93
N SER A 2 -39.48 -53.65 -1.05
CA SER A 2 -40.76 -53.24 -0.44
C SER A 2 -40.44 -51.90 0.27
N LYS A 3 -40.99 -50.76 -0.16
CA LYS A 3 -42.06 -49.96 0.50
C LYS A 3 -41.79 -49.43 1.93
N LYS A 4 -41.75 -48.08 1.99
CA LYS A 4 -42.56 -47.14 2.81
C LYS A 4 -42.00 -46.53 4.11
N ALA A 5 -42.46 -45.30 4.29
CA ALA A 5 -42.10 -44.24 5.23
C ALA A 5 -43.22 -43.96 6.26
N TRP A 6 -42.91 -43.16 7.28
CA TRP A 6 -43.74 -42.23 8.08
C TRP A 6 -42.76 -41.25 8.74
N ILE A 7 -42.80 -39.90 8.67
CA ILE A 7 -43.80 -38.83 8.76
C ILE A 7 -44.66 -38.86 10.04
N ILE A 8 -44.54 -37.78 10.83
CA ILE A 8 -45.53 -36.94 11.56
C ILE A 8 -44.82 -36.46 12.84
N GLY A 9 -44.76 -35.19 13.24
CA GLY A 9 -45.34 -33.90 12.85
C GLY A 9 -44.80 -32.86 13.87
N GLY A 10 -45.02 -31.55 13.84
CA GLY A 10 -45.63 -30.54 12.96
C GLY A 10 -45.16 -29.17 13.54
N VAL A 11 -44.81 -28.18 12.71
CA VAL A 11 -45.57 -26.93 12.45
C VAL A 11 -45.91 -26.18 13.76
N ALA A 12 -45.49 -24.94 14.04
CA ALA A 12 -45.70 -23.75 13.21
C ALA A 12 -44.81 -22.55 13.65
N VAL A 13 -44.48 -21.75 12.64
CA VAL A 13 -43.97 -20.37 12.67
C VAL A 13 -45.03 -19.39 13.19
N VAL A 14 -44.66 -18.38 13.99
CA VAL A 14 -45.25 -17.03 13.90
C VAL A 14 -44.19 -15.98 14.24
N ALA A 15 -43.87 -15.14 13.25
CA ALA A 15 -43.19 -13.86 13.42
C ALA A 15 -44.21 -12.80 13.87
N VAL A 16 -43.84 -11.93 14.82
CA VAL A 16 -44.55 -10.67 15.06
C VAL A 16 -43.53 -9.55 15.27
N ILE A 17 -43.47 -8.66 14.28
CA ILE A 17 -42.97 -7.30 14.37
C ILE A 17 -43.99 -6.49 15.20
N GLY A 18 -43.54 -5.78 16.23
CA GLY A 18 -44.40 -4.92 17.04
C GLY A 18 -43.62 -3.74 17.62
N ALA A 19 -43.74 -2.59 16.97
CA ALA A 19 -43.32 -1.30 17.50
C ALA A 19 -44.20 -0.90 18.70
N THR A 20 -43.59 -0.50 19.81
CA THR A 20 -44.30 0.21 20.89
C THR A 20 -43.43 1.30 21.51
N ILE A 21 -43.58 2.51 20.97
CA ILE A 21 -43.80 3.81 21.61
C ILE A 21 -43.32 3.96 23.08
N ILE A 22 -42.30 4.80 23.23
CA ILE A 22 -42.13 5.91 24.20
C ILE A 22 -43.04 5.89 25.43
N GLY A 23 -42.46 5.57 26.59
CA GLY A 23 -42.99 5.86 27.91
C GLY A 23 -41.93 6.53 28.77
N ARG A 24 -42.05 7.85 28.96
CA ARG A 24 -41.28 8.65 29.93
C ARG A 24 -41.58 8.14 31.34
N SER A 25 -40.54 7.80 32.09
CA SER A 25 -40.57 7.84 33.55
C SER A 25 -39.39 8.66 34.05
N LEU A 26 -39.74 9.85 34.56
CA LEU A 26 -38.91 10.69 35.41
C LEU A 26 -38.68 9.96 36.73
N ALA A 27 -37.43 9.60 37.02
CA ALA A 27 -36.95 9.40 38.38
C ALA A 27 -35.53 9.94 38.43
N GLY A 28 -35.36 11.06 39.16
CA GLY A 28 -34.12 11.81 39.25
C GLY A 28 -33.00 11.01 39.91
N ALA A 29 -31.84 11.03 39.26
CA ALA A 29 -30.55 10.78 39.87
C ALA A 29 -29.71 12.06 39.67
N PRO A 30 -28.88 12.47 40.65
CA PRO A 30 -28.22 13.76 40.62
C PRO A 30 -27.22 13.80 39.46
N ALA A 31 -27.25 14.90 38.72
CA ALA A 31 -26.25 15.24 37.72
C ALA A 31 -24.87 15.29 38.39
N LYS A 32 -24.05 14.27 38.12
CA LYS A 32 -22.60 14.43 38.17
C LYS A 32 -22.21 15.01 36.82
N ASP A 33 -21.88 16.30 36.82
CA ASP A 33 -21.03 16.93 35.82
C ASP A 33 -19.69 16.21 35.80
N GLY A 34 -19.65 15.08 35.10
CA GLY A 34 -18.45 14.37 34.73
C GLY A 34 -18.12 14.81 33.31
N LYS A 35 -17.27 15.83 33.20
CA LYS A 35 -16.58 16.24 31.98
C LYS A 35 -16.06 14.97 31.29
N THR A 36 -16.79 14.46 30.31
CA THR A 36 -16.37 13.30 29.53
C THR A 36 -15.36 13.84 28.54
N ALA A 37 -14.10 13.93 28.98
CA ALA A 37 -13.01 13.82 28.04
C ALA A 37 -13.12 12.39 27.49
N SER A 38 -13.87 12.23 26.40
CA SER A 38 -13.73 11.05 25.55
C SER A 38 -12.27 11.07 25.13
N SER A 39 -11.43 10.24 25.75
CA SER A 39 -10.16 9.88 25.13
C SER A 39 -10.56 9.29 23.78
N ALA A 40 -10.40 10.05 22.71
CA ALA A 40 -10.59 9.51 21.37
C ALA A 40 -9.71 8.25 21.30
N GLU A 41 -10.33 7.13 20.94
CA GLU A 41 -9.59 5.89 20.74
C GLU A 41 -8.51 6.16 19.70
N VAL A 42 -7.26 5.90 20.06
CA VAL A 42 -6.13 6.08 19.15
C VAL A 42 -6.18 4.97 18.11
N ILE A 43 -6.24 5.36 16.83
CA ILE A 43 -6.27 4.42 15.72
C ILE A 43 -4.83 4.18 15.25
N THR A 44 -4.35 2.96 15.40
CA THR A 44 -3.02 2.57 14.90
C THR A 44 -3.08 2.23 13.42
N LEU A 45 -2.24 2.88 12.61
CA LEU A 45 -2.06 2.58 11.18
C LEU A 45 -0.71 1.89 10.95
N LYS A 46 -0.72 0.77 10.24
CA LYS A 46 0.48 0.01 9.89
C LYS A 46 1.07 0.54 8.59
N VAL A 47 2.26 1.11 8.69
CA VAL A 47 3.01 1.70 7.58
C VAL A 47 4.09 0.73 7.12
N ALA A 48 4.07 0.32 5.85
CA ALA A 48 5.16 -0.43 5.23
C ALA A 48 6.06 0.48 4.41
N HIS A 49 7.37 0.19 4.43
CA HIS A 49 8.35 0.83 3.54
C HIS A 49 9.44 -0.14 3.10
N THR A 50 10.24 0.22 2.09
CA THR A 50 11.37 -0.61 1.67
C THR A 50 12.54 -0.48 2.63
N GLN A 51 13.42 -1.48 2.65
CA GLN A 51 14.50 -1.56 3.64
C GLN A 51 15.80 -0.89 3.19
N ASN A 52 15.97 -0.59 1.91
CA ASN A 52 17.27 -0.28 1.32
C ASN A 52 17.23 0.84 0.27
N TYR A 53 16.14 1.60 0.15
CA TYR A 53 16.01 2.62 -0.88
C TYR A 53 16.46 4.01 -0.39
N VAL A 54 17.76 4.15 -0.13
CA VAL A 54 18.37 5.43 0.26
C VAL A 54 18.29 6.44 -0.90
N PRO A 55 17.93 7.72 -0.65
CA PRO A 55 17.59 8.34 0.64
C PRO A 55 16.09 8.35 0.98
N TYR A 56 15.25 7.68 0.20
CA TYR A 56 13.79 7.75 0.29
C TYR A 56 13.25 7.01 1.51
N ASP A 57 13.56 5.73 1.64
CA ASP A 57 13.12 4.90 2.75
C ASP A 57 14.05 3.71 2.93
N PHE A 58 14.46 3.48 4.17
CA PHE A 58 15.39 2.42 4.53
C PHE A 58 15.29 2.07 6.01
N VAL A 59 15.91 0.94 6.39
CA VAL A 59 16.17 0.63 7.79
C VAL A 59 17.62 1.03 8.10
N ASN A 60 17.82 1.92 9.07
CA ASN A 60 19.15 2.43 9.40
C ASN A 60 19.98 1.38 10.17
N GLU A 61 21.25 1.70 10.45
CA GLU A 61 22.17 0.78 11.14
C GLU A 61 21.73 0.37 12.56
N LYS A 62 20.80 1.12 13.16
CA LYS A 62 20.20 0.82 14.48
C LYS A 62 18.96 -0.05 14.38
N GLY A 63 18.52 -0.41 13.17
CA GLY A 63 17.29 -1.16 12.93
C GLY A 63 16.03 -0.29 12.93
N GLU A 64 16.15 1.03 12.82
CA GLU A 64 15.01 1.96 12.85
C GLU A 64 14.56 2.32 11.42
N SER A 65 13.26 2.47 11.22
CA SER A 65 12.68 3.00 9.98
C SER A 65 13.07 4.46 9.77
N ASP A 66 13.73 4.76 8.65
CA ASP A 66 14.32 6.05 8.34
C ASP A 66 14.22 6.37 6.84
N GLY A 67 14.61 7.58 6.45
CA GLY A 67 14.53 8.11 5.09
C GLY A 67 13.51 9.22 4.94
N TYR A 68 13.58 9.91 3.79
CA TYR A 68 12.75 11.06 3.47
C TYR A 68 11.24 10.77 3.56
N GLU A 69 10.76 9.70 2.91
CA GLU A 69 9.34 9.38 2.88
C GLU A 69 8.81 8.94 4.26
N VAL A 70 9.63 8.19 5.01
CA VAL A 70 9.35 7.83 6.40
C VAL A 70 9.27 9.07 7.29
N ALA A 71 10.20 10.02 7.12
CA ALA A 71 10.20 11.28 7.86
C ALA A 71 8.96 12.15 7.54
N VAL A 72 8.50 12.17 6.28
CA VAL A 72 7.25 12.84 5.91
C VAL A 72 6.07 12.21 6.64
N LEU A 73 5.95 10.88 6.64
CA LEU A 73 4.85 10.20 7.34
C LEU A 73 4.92 10.41 8.86
N LYS A 74 6.12 10.44 9.46
CA LYS A 74 6.28 10.77 10.90
C LYS A 74 5.76 12.18 11.21
N ALA A 75 6.07 13.16 10.34
CA ALA A 75 5.56 14.52 10.48
C ALA A 75 4.04 14.63 10.26
N VAL A 76 3.44 13.70 9.51
CA VAL A 76 1.97 13.57 9.40
C VAL A 76 1.40 12.97 10.68
N ASP A 77 1.98 11.90 11.21
CA ASP A 77 1.56 11.25 12.47
C ASP A 77 1.52 12.25 13.64
N GLU A 78 2.56 13.07 13.80
CA GLU A 78 2.63 14.14 14.82
C GLU A 78 1.48 15.16 14.74
N LYS A 79 0.85 15.33 13.57
CA LYS A 79 -0.26 16.28 13.36
C LYS A 79 -1.63 15.64 13.61
N LEU A 80 -1.71 14.32 13.70
CA LEU A 80 -2.95 13.57 13.80
C LEU A 80 -3.16 13.08 15.23
N ALA A 81 -3.78 13.91 16.08
CA ALA A 81 -3.92 13.64 17.53
C ALA A 81 -4.65 12.33 17.92
N ASN A 82 -5.38 11.70 16.99
CA ASN A 82 -6.13 10.46 17.23
C ASN A 82 -5.55 9.25 16.47
N TYR A 83 -4.35 9.38 15.91
CA TYR A 83 -3.68 8.32 15.15
C TYR A 83 -2.29 8.05 15.71
N GLN A 84 -1.79 6.86 15.42
CA GLN A 84 -0.40 6.47 15.69
C GLN A 84 0.09 5.57 14.56
N PHE A 85 1.28 5.85 14.01
CA PHE A 85 1.81 5.08 12.89
C PHE A 85 2.85 4.06 13.37
N GLU A 86 2.69 2.80 12.95
CA GLU A 86 3.65 1.71 13.21
C GLU A 86 4.39 1.34 11.93
N TYR A 87 5.70 1.51 11.91
CA TYR A 87 6.53 1.34 10.71
C TYR A 87 7.12 -0.05 10.61
N THR A 88 7.07 -0.65 9.43
CA THR A 88 7.65 -1.97 9.12
C THR A 88 8.44 -1.88 7.81
N GLY A 89 9.75 -2.14 7.87
CA GLY A 89 10.56 -2.37 6.69
C GLY A 89 10.24 -3.73 6.06
N THR A 90 10.03 -3.78 4.74
CA THR A 90 9.75 -5.00 3.98
C THR A 90 10.32 -4.93 2.55
N SER A 91 10.04 -5.92 1.69
CA SER A 91 10.43 -5.90 0.28
C SER A 91 9.40 -5.13 -0.57
N ASP A 92 9.79 -4.70 -1.77
CA ASP A 92 8.89 -3.96 -2.68
C ASP A 92 7.62 -4.75 -3.04
N ASP A 93 7.78 -6.06 -3.27
CA ASP A 93 6.69 -6.97 -3.64
C ASP A 93 5.79 -7.27 -2.42
N ASP A 94 6.40 -7.56 -1.27
CA ASP A 94 5.65 -7.83 -0.02
C ASP A 94 4.86 -6.60 0.44
N LEU A 95 5.36 -5.40 0.19
CA LEU A 95 4.67 -4.16 0.50
C LEU A 95 3.36 -4.05 -0.29
N LEU A 96 3.42 -4.25 -1.61
CA LEU A 96 2.23 -4.15 -2.47
C LEU A 96 1.21 -5.25 -2.14
N ILE A 97 1.67 -6.49 -1.96
CA ILE A 97 0.80 -7.61 -1.54
C ILE A 97 0.19 -7.34 -0.16
N GLY A 98 0.98 -6.78 0.76
CA GLY A 98 0.55 -6.43 2.10
C GLY A 98 -0.52 -5.34 2.11
N LEU A 99 -0.43 -4.35 1.22
CA LEU A 99 -1.49 -3.35 1.03
C LEU A 99 -2.76 -3.97 0.46
N GLU A 100 -2.66 -4.78 -0.61
CA GLU A 100 -3.82 -5.41 -1.24
C GLU A 100 -4.58 -6.35 -0.28
N SER A 101 -3.86 -7.01 0.62
CA SER A 101 -4.43 -7.93 1.61
C SER A 101 -4.90 -7.26 2.91
N GLY A 102 -4.65 -5.96 3.09
CA GLY A 102 -4.94 -5.24 4.34
C GLY A 102 -4.01 -5.58 5.51
N LYS A 103 -2.85 -6.20 5.24
CA LYS A 103 -1.78 -6.37 6.24
C LYS A 103 -1.18 -5.02 6.65
N TYR A 104 -1.07 -4.10 5.70
CA TYR A 104 -0.61 -2.73 5.89
C TYR A 104 -1.69 -1.76 5.44
N ASP A 105 -1.79 -0.61 6.11
CA ASP A 105 -2.77 0.44 5.82
C ASP A 105 -2.17 1.50 4.90
N ILE A 106 -0.87 1.78 5.04
CA ILE A 106 -0.13 2.78 4.28
C ILE A 106 1.17 2.15 3.78
N GLY A 107 1.59 2.48 2.56
CA GLY A 107 2.85 2.02 2.00
C GLY A 107 3.60 3.13 1.28
N THR A 108 4.90 3.23 1.51
CA THR A 108 5.79 4.18 0.83
C THR A 108 7.03 3.46 0.30
N LYS A 109 7.44 3.76 -0.94
CA LYS A 109 8.45 2.99 -1.68
C LYS A 109 9.00 3.74 -2.89
N GLY A 110 8.95 5.08 -2.90
CA GLY A 110 9.11 5.87 -4.12
C GLY A 110 8.10 5.47 -5.21
N ALA A 111 6.84 5.23 -4.81
CA ALA A 111 5.83 4.69 -5.70
C ALA A 111 5.46 5.68 -6.81
N TRP A 112 5.85 5.35 -8.04
CA TRP A 112 5.40 6.08 -9.23
C TRP A 112 3.90 5.86 -9.50
N TYR A 113 3.19 6.91 -9.93
CA TYR A 113 1.78 6.85 -10.32
C TYR A 113 1.57 5.99 -11.57
N THR A 114 0.71 4.98 -11.49
CA THR A 114 0.18 4.28 -12.67
C THR A 114 -1.32 4.13 -12.55
N ASP A 115 -2.02 4.09 -13.68
CA ASP A 115 -3.48 3.87 -13.69
C ASP A 115 -3.86 2.52 -13.08
N GLU A 116 -2.99 1.52 -13.18
CA GLU A 116 -3.20 0.22 -12.54
C GLU A 116 -3.14 0.33 -11.00
N ARG A 117 -2.16 1.06 -10.46
CA ARG A 117 -2.05 1.31 -9.01
C ARG A 117 -3.20 2.17 -8.51
N ALA A 118 -3.61 3.19 -9.26
CA ALA A 118 -4.72 4.07 -8.90
C ALA A 118 -6.09 3.34 -8.83
N LYS A 119 -6.24 2.20 -9.52
CA LYS A 119 -7.42 1.34 -9.41
C LYS A 119 -7.42 0.48 -8.14
N LYS A 120 -6.25 0.21 -7.57
CA LYS A 120 -6.06 -0.71 -6.44
C LYS A 120 -5.83 0.02 -5.11
N PHE A 121 -5.19 1.18 -5.15
CA PHE A 121 -4.74 1.92 -3.99
C PHE A 121 -5.19 3.37 -4.05
N VAL A 122 -5.40 3.96 -2.87
CA VAL A 122 -5.54 5.41 -2.75
C VAL A 122 -4.14 6.02 -2.91
N ILE A 123 -3.95 6.81 -3.97
CA ILE A 123 -2.70 7.55 -4.22
C ILE A 123 -2.93 9.01 -3.79
N PRO A 124 -2.03 9.60 -2.98
CA PRO A 124 -2.10 11.02 -2.64
C PRO A 124 -2.15 11.91 -3.88
N SER A 125 -2.97 12.97 -3.85
CA SER A 125 -3.06 13.93 -4.96
C SER A 125 -1.80 14.78 -5.12
N GLU A 126 -1.12 15.05 -4.00
CA GLU A 126 0.14 15.78 -3.96
C GLU A 126 1.31 14.79 -3.91
N PRO A 127 2.22 14.81 -4.89
CA PRO A 127 3.42 13.98 -4.85
C PRO A 127 4.28 14.31 -3.63
N VAL A 128 4.72 13.27 -2.91
CA VAL A 128 5.56 13.44 -1.72
C VAL A 128 7.01 13.74 -2.09
N GLY A 129 7.48 13.35 -3.28
CA GLY A 129 8.84 13.62 -3.72
C GLY A 129 9.02 13.43 -5.22
N ALA A 130 10.21 13.79 -5.72
CA ALA A 130 10.64 13.56 -7.09
C ALA A 130 11.70 12.46 -7.15
N SER A 131 11.64 11.66 -8.22
CA SER A 131 12.63 10.62 -8.50
C SER A 131 13.15 10.77 -9.93
N ILE A 132 14.45 10.51 -10.11
CA ILE A 132 15.12 10.49 -11.41
C ILE A 132 15.54 9.05 -11.69
N ILE A 133 15.04 8.49 -12.80
CA ILE A 133 15.45 7.17 -13.29
C ILE A 133 16.51 7.36 -14.36
N GLY A 134 17.62 6.63 -14.25
CA GLY A 134 18.69 6.63 -15.23
C GLY A 134 19.47 5.31 -15.23
N PHE A 135 20.26 5.12 -16.27
CA PHE A 135 21.20 4.01 -16.33
C PHE A 135 22.46 4.35 -15.54
N THR A 136 22.84 3.46 -14.63
CA THR A 136 24.18 3.44 -14.05
C THR A 136 25.01 2.43 -14.84
N VAL A 137 26.08 2.91 -15.48
CA VAL A 137 26.97 2.09 -16.31
C VAL A 137 28.37 2.02 -15.71
N ARG A 138 29.15 1.02 -16.11
CA ARG A 138 30.57 0.93 -15.70
C ARG A 138 31.35 2.09 -16.31
N LYS A 139 32.41 2.54 -15.64
CA LYS A 139 33.17 3.71 -16.07
C LYS A 139 33.79 3.49 -17.46
N GLU A 140 34.26 2.28 -17.73
CA GLU A 140 34.79 1.86 -19.04
C GLU A 140 33.74 1.86 -20.15
N ASP A 141 32.46 1.75 -19.82
CA ASP A 141 31.34 1.73 -20.77
C ASP A 141 30.70 3.12 -20.96
N GLU A 142 31.17 4.17 -20.27
CA GLU A 142 30.57 5.52 -20.32
C GLU A 142 30.50 6.07 -21.76
N GLN A 143 31.55 5.85 -22.56
CA GLN A 143 31.54 6.32 -23.96
C GLN A 143 30.68 5.44 -24.87
N LYS A 144 30.41 4.20 -24.46
CA LYS A 144 29.62 3.22 -25.20
C LYS A 144 28.11 3.44 -25.00
N TYR A 145 27.68 3.84 -23.80
CA TYR A 145 26.27 4.02 -23.45
C TYR A 145 25.98 5.46 -23.03
N LYS A 146 25.69 6.34 -24.00
CA LYS A 146 25.32 7.74 -23.74
C LYS A 146 23.81 7.97 -23.74
N THR A 147 23.08 7.11 -24.44
CA THR A 147 21.63 7.14 -24.57
C THR A 147 21.05 5.74 -24.39
N ILE A 148 19.73 5.65 -24.16
CA ILE A 148 19.02 4.37 -24.15
C ILE A 148 19.11 3.67 -25.53
N ASP A 149 19.17 4.43 -26.62
CA ASP A 149 19.36 3.88 -27.97
C ASP A 149 20.75 3.26 -28.15
N ASP A 150 21.79 3.88 -27.59
CA ASP A 150 23.13 3.29 -27.60
C ASP A 150 23.13 1.99 -26.82
N PHE A 151 22.47 1.95 -25.66
CA PHE A 151 22.33 0.74 -24.86
C PHE A 151 21.65 -0.39 -25.64
N ALA A 152 20.51 -0.09 -26.30
CA ALA A 152 19.77 -1.03 -27.12
C ALA A 152 20.59 -1.54 -28.32
N LYS A 153 21.15 -0.63 -29.13
CA LYS A 153 21.97 -0.96 -30.32
C LYS A 153 23.17 -1.83 -29.99
N ASN A 154 23.77 -1.62 -28.82
CA ASN A 154 24.92 -2.37 -28.35
C ASN A 154 24.55 -3.65 -27.56
N LYS A 155 23.26 -4.02 -27.51
CA LYS A 155 22.75 -5.19 -26.78
C LYS A 155 23.18 -5.19 -25.31
N GLY A 156 23.04 -4.05 -24.66
CA GLY A 156 23.32 -3.88 -23.23
C GLY A 156 22.52 -4.86 -22.39
N LYS A 157 23.13 -5.34 -21.30
CA LYS A 157 22.50 -6.28 -20.36
C LYS A 157 22.02 -5.55 -19.13
N LEU A 158 20.72 -5.66 -18.84
CA LEU A 158 20.13 -5.15 -17.62
C LEU A 158 20.46 -6.09 -16.44
N VAL A 159 20.60 -5.50 -15.27
CA VAL A 159 20.35 -6.25 -14.03
C VAL A 159 18.87 -6.64 -14.00
N PRO A 160 18.49 -7.81 -13.44
CA PRO A 160 17.09 -8.21 -13.39
C PRO A 160 16.21 -7.12 -12.77
N ILE A 161 15.07 -6.86 -13.41
CA ILE A 161 14.08 -5.87 -12.98
C ILE A 161 12.78 -6.61 -12.71
N SER A 162 12.24 -6.48 -11.50
CA SER A 162 10.92 -7.02 -11.18
C SER A 162 9.84 -6.38 -12.09
N PRO A 163 8.89 -7.15 -12.64
CA PRO A 163 7.76 -6.62 -13.41
C PRO A 163 6.89 -5.61 -12.63
N GLN A 164 6.96 -5.61 -11.30
CA GLN A 164 6.23 -4.67 -10.44
C GLN A 164 6.93 -3.31 -10.29
N ASN A 165 8.17 -3.19 -10.78
CA ASN A 165 8.98 -1.97 -10.71
C ASN A 165 8.65 -0.98 -11.84
N ALA A 166 8.68 0.32 -11.55
CA ALA A 166 8.46 1.37 -12.56
C ALA A 166 9.49 1.31 -13.71
N GLN A 167 10.73 0.88 -13.45
CA GLN A 167 11.77 0.71 -14.46
C GLN A 167 11.37 -0.30 -15.54
N TRP A 168 10.61 -1.35 -15.18
CA TRP A 168 10.08 -2.31 -16.15
C TRP A 168 9.20 -1.62 -17.20
N ASN A 169 8.33 -0.71 -16.76
CA ASN A 169 7.43 0.04 -17.63
C ASN A 169 8.19 1.03 -18.52
N VAL A 170 9.29 1.61 -18.04
CA VAL A 170 10.16 2.47 -18.86
C VAL A 170 10.74 1.68 -20.04
N ILE A 171 11.29 0.48 -19.77
CA ILE A 171 11.87 -0.35 -20.81
C ILE A 171 10.79 -0.94 -21.73
N THR A 172 9.65 -1.35 -21.19
CA THR A 172 8.51 -1.82 -22.00
C THR A 172 8.02 -0.73 -22.95
N SER A 173 7.80 0.49 -22.45
CA SER A 173 7.40 1.64 -23.27
C SER A 173 8.44 2.03 -24.33
N TYR A 174 9.73 1.83 -24.03
CA TYR A 174 10.80 2.01 -25.00
C TYR A 174 10.71 0.95 -26.11
N ASN A 175 10.60 -0.33 -25.74
CA ASN A 175 10.55 -1.47 -26.66
C ASN A 175 9.32 -1.43 -27.58
N GLU A 176 8.17 -0.97 -27.09
CA GLU A 176 6.95 -0.79 -27.91
C GLU A 176 7.20 0.13 -29.11
N LYS A 177 8.09 1.12 -28.97
CA LYS A 177 8.44 2.10 -30.01
C LYS A 177 9.66 1.69 -30.84
N HIS A 178 10.43 0.68 -30.41
CA HIS A 178 11.72 0.27 -31.00
C HIS A 178 11.78 -1.25 -31.17
N GLN A 179 10.82 -1.81 -31.92
CA GLN A 179 10.70 -3.27 -32.12
C GLN A 179 11.87 -3.90 -32.89
N ASP A 180 12.65 -3.08 -33.62
CA ASP A 180 13.84 -3.48 -34.36
C ASP A 180 15.08 -3.61 -33.48
N ALA A 181 15.11 -2.94 -32.32
CA ALA A 181 16.19 -2.97 -31.36
C ALA A 181 15.66 -3.00 -29.91
N PRO A 182 14.95 -4.06 -29.49
CA PRO A 182 14.42 -4.14 -28.14
C PRO A 182 15.54 -4.36 -27.12
N ILE A 183 15.36 -3.79 -25.93
CA ILE A 183 16.16 -4.08 -24.75
C ILE A 183 15.60 -5.34 -24.08
N GLU A 184 16.46 -6.33 -23.83
CA GLU A 184 16.08 -7.57 -23.16
C GLU A 184 15.72 -7.31 -21.69
N LEU A 185 14.51 -7.73 -21.30
CA LEU A 185 14.04 -7.70 -19.91
C LEU A 185 14.15 -9.09 -19.30
N THR A 186 14.75 -9.14 -18.12
CA THR A 186 14.83 -10.33 -17.27
C THR A 186 14.25 -9.99 -15.91
N ALA A 187 13.37 -10.86 -15.41
CA ALA A 187 12.77 -10.80 -14.07
C ALA A 187 13.57 -11.65 -13.09
#